data_AF-A0A7H0ISN1-F1
#
_entry.id   AF-A0A7H0ISN1-F1
#
_cell.length_a   1.000
_cell.length_b   1.000
_cell.length_c   1.000
_cell.angle_alpha   90.00
_cell.angle_beta   90.00
_cell.angle_gamma   90.00
#
_symmetry.space_group_name_H-M   'P 1'
#
loop_
_entity.id
_entity.type
_entity.pdbx_description
1 polymer ?
#
loop_
_entity_poly.entity_id
_entity_poly.type
_entity_poly.pdbx_seq_one_letter_code
_entity_poly.pdbx_strand_id
1 'polypeptide(L)'
;MVGGLVNVRKTTVMTGVTALVLTGAVACGNGADTVERTAAQVMAASFKKTAEAKSAKVNMTMSMPKGLGGDGNTTMTGVMGWDPTVMDVTMKGDGLTGEPGAPESVRMIMANNVMYMNMGSSPGLGEMMKGKHWIKLDLAAAAKATGDQALQKQMTSGLEDMNQSPVDQLALLLESPNIKHIGSEKIDGVEADHYKGLLTVKEMMASNKSLDVLDSADRDKLLKNIEKSGFTGYDTDVWVNKDDLPVRMDVVMDHPKGAVKMSMKLSDYGAQAKVTPPAATDTFDLMDMLKNLGDSLKELENLDGGDLDLQGLEPVPTPSA
;
A
#
# COMPACT_ATOMS: atom_id res chain seq x y z
N MET A 1 40.38 -14.04 -22.53
CA MET A 1 40.36 -15.48 -22.20
C MET A 1 38.98 -15.82 -21.67
N VAL A 2 38.34 -16.78 -22.34
CA VAL A 2 37.28 -17.70 -21.90
C VAL A 2 36.04 -17.10 -21.20
N GLY A 3 34.95 -17.03 -21.96
CA GLY A 3 33.58 -16.94 -21.45
C GLY A 3 33.02 -18.31 -21.04
N GLY A 4 32.04 -18.29 -20.13
CA GLY A 4 31.29 -19.47 -19.71
C GLY A 4 29.80 -19.24 -19.84
N LEU A 5 29.22 -19.75 -20.94
CA LEU A 5 27.77 -19.96 -21.07
C LEU A 5 27.38 -21.20 -20.27
N VAL A 6 26.45 -21.06 -19.32
CA VAL A 6 25.83 -22.21 -18.64
C VAL A 6 24.61 -22.64 -19.44
N ASN A 7 24.75 -23.76 -20.16
CA ASN A 7 23.70 -24.41 -20.93
C ASN A 7 23.00 -25.44 -20.03
N VAL A 8 21.75 -25.22 -19.65
CA VAL A 8 20.93 -26.23 -18.96
C VAL A 8 20.16 -27.04 -20.01
N ARG A 9 20.66 -28.24 -20.32
CA ARG A 9 19.99 -29.22 -21.19
C ARG A 9 18.76 -29.78 -20.47
N LYS A 10 17.60 -29.67 -21.12
CA LYS A 10 16.37 -30.39 -20.76
C LYS A 10 16.51 -31.85 -21.22
N THR A 11 16.35 -32.79 -20.30
CA THR A 11 16.30 -34.23 -20.61
C THR A 11 14.85 -34.67 -20.66
N THR A 12 14.36 -34.96 -21.86
CA THR A 12 13.08 -35.63 -22.11
C THR A 12 13.29 -37.13 -21.97
N VAL A 13 12.57 -37.80 -21.06
CA VAL A 13 12.47 -39.26 -21.02
C VAL A 13 11.07 -39.65 -21.44
N MET A 14 10.99 -40.36 -22.56
CA MET A 14 9.79 -40.87 -23.21
C MET A 14 9.80 -42.41 -23.02
N THR A 15 8.82 -42.94 -22.28
CA THR A 15 8.54 -44.38 -22.12
C THR A 15 7.08 -44.48 -21.69
N GLY A 16 6.19 -45.32 -22.19
CA GLY A 16 6.16 -46.30 -23.27
C GLY A 16 4.71 -46.83 -23.24
N VAL A 17 4.06 -46.94 -24.39
CA VAL A 17 2.65 -47.34 -24.51
C VAL A 17 2.49 -48.81 -24.15
N THR A 18 1.55 -49.14 -23.25
CA THR A 18 0.98 -50.49 -23.17
C THR A 18 -0.54 -50.36 -23.19
N ALA A 19 -1.15 -50.74 -24.30
CA ALA A 19 -2.60 -50.86 -24.46
C ALA A 19 -3.05 -52.22 -23.92
N LEU A 20 -4.00 -52.21 -22.98
CA LEU A 20 -4.78 -53.39 -22.63
C LEU A 20 -6.25 -53.03 -22.81
N VAL A 21 -6.85 -53.54 -23.90
CA VAL A 21 -8.28 -53.48 -24.17
C VAL A 21 -8.93 -54.66 -23.44
N LEU A 22 -9.80 -54.38 -22.48
CA LEU A 22 -10.81 -55.31 -22.00
C LEU A 22 -12.14 -54.56 -21.89
N THR A 23 -13.08 -54.98 -22.74
CA THR A 23 -14.48 -54.55 -22.77
C THR A 23 -15.24 -55.01 -21.54
N GLY A 24 -15.98 -54.08 -20.91
CA GLY A 24 -16.99 -54.38 -19.90
C GLY A 24 -17.78 -53.11 -19.55
N ALA A 25 -19.02 -53.01 -20.03
CA ALA A 25 -19.92 -51.92 -19.71
C ALA A 25 -20.50 -52.09 -18.30
N VAL A 26 -20.25 -51.13 -17.42
CA VAL A 26 -21.11 -50.82 -16.26
C VAL A 26 -21.21 -49.31 -16.17
N ALA A 27 -22.44 -48.81 -16.22
CA ALA A 27 -22.76 -47.43 -15.94
C ALA A 27 -22.37 -47.09 -14.49
N CYS A 28 -21.39 -46.20 -14.32
CA CYS A 28 -21.16 -45.49 -13.08
C CYS A 28 -20.91 -44.02 -13.43
N GLY A 29 -21.80 -43.16 -12.96
CA GLY A 29 -21.60 -41.72 -13.01
C GLY A 29 -20.34 -41.38 -12.22
N ASN A 30 -19.31 -40.91 -12.92
CA ASN A 30 -18.23 -40.18 -12.28
C ASN A 30 -18.70 -38.73 -12.13
N GLY A 31 -19.60 -38.52 -11.16
CA GLY A 31 -19.48 -37.33 -10.34
C GLY A 31 -18.12 -37.45 -9.67
N ALA A 32 -17.12 -36.79 -10.24
CA ALA A 32 -15.95 -36.46 -9.46
C ALA A 32 -16.52 -35.61 -8.32
N ASP A 33 -16.58 -36.19 -7.12
CA ASP A 33 -16.79 -35.44 -5.89
C ASP A 33 -15.59 -34.50 -5.77
N THR A 34 -15.66 -33.37 -6.48
CA THR A 34 -14.95 -32.16 -6.10
C THR A 34 -15.48 -31.87 -4.72
N VAL A 35 -14.69 -32.26 -3.71
CA VAL A 35 -14.89 -31.82 -2.33
C VAL A 35 -14.96 -30.30 -2.42
N GLU A 36 -16.16 -29.74 -2.28
CA GLU A 36 -16.34 -28.30 -2.30
C GLU A 36 -15.49 -27.73 -1.16
N ARG A 37 -14.51 -26.91 -1.53
CA ARG A 37 -13.69 -26.22 -0.55
C ARG A 37 -14.55 -25.20 0.15
N THR A 38 -14.43 -25.11 1.46
CA THR A 38 -15.07 -24.02 2.20
C THR A 38 -14.43 -22.69 1.78
N ALA A 39 -15.16 -21.58 1.93
CA ALA A 39 -14.61 -20.25 1.66
C ALA A 39 -13.30 -20.01 2.44
N ALA A 40 -13.23 -20.45 3.70
CA ALA A 40 -12.02 -20.39 4.52
C ALA A 40 -10.84 -21.17 3.92
N GLN A 41 -11.08 -22.38 3.38
CA GLN A 41 -10.03 -23.17 2.72
C GLN A 41 -9.52 -22.49 1.45
N VAL A 42 -10.41 -21.87 0.66
CA VAL A 42 -10.01 -21.10 -0.53
C VAL A 42 -9.19 -19.88 -0.13
N MET A 43 -9.64 -19.10 0.86
CA MET A 43 -8.88 -17.96 1.35
C MET A 43 -7.50 -18.36 1.89
N ALA A 44 -7.38 -19.51 2.56
CA ALA A 44 -6.11 -19.99 3.08
C ALA A 44 -5.16 -20.38 1.96
N ALA A 45 -5.68 -21.04 0.92
CA ALA A 45 -4.92 -21.32 -0.29
C ALA A 45 -4.50 -20.02 -1.00
N SER A 46 -5.42 -19.07 -1.15
CA SER A 46 -5.14 -17.76 -1.78
C SER A 46 -4.08 -16.97 -1.05
N PHE A 47 -4.15 -16.92 0.28
CA PHE A 47 -3.14 -16.28 1.11
C PHE A 47 -1.77 -16.91 0.86
N LYS A 48 -1.68 -18.24 0.92
CA LYS A 48 -0.43 -18.97 0.70
C LYS A 48 0.14 -18.73 -0.70
N LYS A 49 -0.68 -18.84 -1.75
CA LYS A 49 -0.25 -18.66 -3.15
C LYS A 49 0.18 -17.24 -3.44
N THR A 50 -0.55 -16.27 -2.91
CA THR A 50 -0.18 -14.84 -3.01
C THR A 50 1.15 -14.62 -2.29
N ALA A 51 1.30 -15.09 -1.04
CA ALA A 51 2.56 -14.97 -0.30
C ALA A 51 3.76 -15.62 -1.02
N GLU A 52 3.56 -16.78 -1.66
CA GLU A 52 4.58 -17.47 -2.47
C GLU A 52 4.97 -16.70 -3.74
N ALA A 53 4.04 -15.95 -4.34
CA ALA A 53 4.29 -15.22 -5.58
C ALA A 53 5.20 -13.99 -5.41
N LYS A 54 5.31 -13.45 -4.19
CA LYS A 54 6.15 -12.30 -3.78
C LYS A 54 5.87 -10.95 -4.47
N SER A 55 5.20 -10.94 -5.60
CA SER A 55 4.80 -9.72 -6.31
C SER A 55 3.68 -9.98 -7.31
N ALA A 56 3.07 -8.89 -7.79
CA ALA A 56 2.11 -8.90 -8.88
C ALA A 56 2.08 -7.52 -9.55
N LYS A 57 1.54 -7.48 -10.78
CA LYS A 57 1.04 -6.23 -11.34
C LYS A 57 -0.28 -5.88 -10.67
N VAL A 58 -0.42 -4.61 -10.33
CA VAL A 58 -1.61 -4.06 -9.69
C VAL A 58 -2.21 -2.95 -10.55
N ASN A 59 -3.53 -2.92 -10.61
CA ASN A 59 -4.32 -1.77 -11.03
C ASN A 59 -5.34 -1.50 -9.93
N MET A 60 -5.09 -0.45 -9.17
CA MET A 60 -5.92 -0.04 -8.06
C MET A 60 -6.67 1.25 -8.40
N THR A 61 -7.94 1.30 -8.02
CA THR A 61 -8.76 2.51 -8.04
C THR A 61 -9.21 2.82 -6.62
N MET A 62 -9.12 4.07 -6.22
CA MET A 62 -9.60 4.58 -4.94
C MET A 62 -10.55 5.74 -5.20
N SER A 63 -11.71 5.73 -4.53
CA SER A 63 -12.71 6.79 -4.55
C SER A 63 -12.92 7.27 -3.14
N MET A 64 -12.60 8.54 -2.88
CA MET A 64 -12.75 9.17 -1.57
C MET A 64 -13.79 10.30 -1.64
N PRO A 65 -14.79 10.34 -0.73
CA PRO A 65 -15.83 11.36 -0.76
C PRO A 65 -15.29 12.76 -0.47
N LYS A 66 -16.01 13.76 -0.96
CA LYS A 66 -15.67 15.18 -0.77
C LYS A 66 -15.55 15.56 0.70
N GLY A 67 -14.56 16.40 1.00
CA GLY A 67 -14.32 16.90 2.36
C GLY A 67 -13.64 15.90 3.30
N LEU A 68 -13.15 14.78 2.77
CA LEU A 68 -12.03 14.03 3.34
C LEU A 68 -10.74 14.53 2.66
N GLY A 69 -9.61 14.55 3.37
CA GLY A 69 -8.34 14.95 2.77
C GLY A 69 -7.93 13.95 1.69
N GLY A 70 -7.65 14.43 0.46
CA GLY A 70 -7.36 13.58 -0.70
C GLY A 70 -8.61 13.15 -1.49
N ASP A 71 -9.70 13.92 -1.43
CA ASP A 71 -10.97 13.60 -2.07
C ASP A 71 -10.87 13.42 -3.59
N GLY A 72 -11.83 12.68 -4.14
CA GLY A 72 -11.93 12.38 -5.56
C GLY A 72 -11.44 10.97 -5.92
N ASN A 73 -11.24 10.75 -7.22
CA ASN A 73 -10.85 9.45 -7.73
C ASN A 73 -9.36 9.41 -8.05
N THR A 74 -8.68 8.38 -7.56
CA THR A 74 -7.27 8.11 -7.83
C THR A 74 -7.11 6.70 -8.40
N THR A 75 -6.17 6.55 -9.32
CA THR A 75 -5.75 5.28 -9.90
C THR A 75 -4.27 5.08 -9.63
N MET A 76 -3.88 3.85 -9.29
CA MET A 76 -2.50 3.46 -9.07
C MET A 76 -2.23 2.19 -9.88
N THR A 77 -1.21 2.25 -10.75
CA THR A 77 -0.87 1.14 -11.64
C THR A 77 0.62 0.85 -11.60
N GLY A 78 1.00 -0.43 -11.58
CA GLY A 78 2.41 -0.79 -11.57
C GLY A 78 2.66 -2.18 -10.99
N VAL A 79 3.82 -2.36 -10.36
CA VAL A 79 4.20 -3.60 -9.69
C VAL A 79 4.31 -3.35 -8.19
N MET A 80 3.70 -4.23 -7.41
CA MET A 80 3.83 -4.29 -5.96
C MET A 80 4.40 -5.65 -5.58
N GLY A 81 5.34 -5.65 -4.65
CA GLY A 81 5.91 -6.85 -4.04
C GLY A 81 5.90 -6.76 -2.53
N TRP A 82 5.92 -7.94 -1.91
CA TRP A 82 5.79 -8.14 -0.47
C TRP A 82 6.85 -9.14 0.02
N ASP A 83 7.28 -8.94 1.26
CA ASP A 83 8.31 -9.75 1.93
C ASP A 83 9.61 -9.92 1.09
N PRO A 84 10.40 -8.84 0.86
CA PRO A 84 10.23 -7.47 1.39
C PRO A 84 9.32 -6.58 0.53
N THR A 85 8.77 -5.52 1.13
CA THR A 85 7.96 -4.53 0.39
C THR A 85 8.79 -3.83 -0.69
N VAL A 86 8.33 -3.94 -1.93
CA VAL A 86 8.89 -3.24 -3.09
C VAL A 86 7.76 -2.68 -3.94
N MET A 87 7.92 -1.47 -4.46
CA MET A 87 6.91 -0.84 -5.30
C MET A 87 7.56 -0.10 -6.46
N ASP A 88 6.92 -0.17 -7.62
CA ASP A 88 7.12 0.73 -8.75
C ASP A 88 5.75 0.98 -9.37
N VAL A 89 5.12 2.06 -8.93
CA VAL A 89 3.73 2.38 -9.25
C VAL A 89 3.61 3.81 -9.73
N THR A 90 2.64 4.07 -10.60
CA THR A 90 2.27 5.40 -11.05
C THR A 90 0.86 5.69 -10.59
N MET A 91 0.72 6.80 -9.86
CA MET A 91 -0.54 7.30 -9.34
C MET A 91 -1.03 8.48 -10.18
N LYS A 92 -2.34 8.53 -10.45
CA LYS A 92 -3.02 9.58 -11.23
C LYS A 92 -4.41 9.82 -10.67
N GLY A 93 -4.89 11.06 -10.70
CA GLY A 93 -6.29 11.37 -10.43
C GLY A 93 -6.50 12.64 -9.62
N ASP A 94 -7.75 12.89 -9.26
CA ASP A 94 -8.23 14.14 -8.65
C ASP A 94 -7.53 14.43 -7.32
N GLY A 95 -7.24 13.37 -6.55
CA GLY A 95 -6.55 13.48 -5.26
C GLY A 95 -5.10 13.95 -5.34
N LEU A 96 -4.52 13.99 -6.55
CA LEU A 96 -3.20 14.56 -6.82
C LEU A 96 -3.27 16.00 -7.35
N THR A 97 -4.38 16.39 -7.98
CA THR A 97 -4.50 17.65 -8.72
C THR A 97 -5.24 18.76 -7.96
N GLY A 98 -5.52 18.54 -6.67
CA GLY A 98 -6.32 19.46 -5.83
C GLY A 98 -5.67 20.81 -5.55
N GLU A 99 -4.36 20.97 -5.81
CA GLU A 99 -3.64 22.22 -5.60
C GLU A 99 -3.06 22.80 -6.90
N PRO A 100 -3.09 24.13 -7.10
CA PRO A 100 -2.46 24.77 -8.26
C PRO A 100 -0.97 24.41 -8.37
N GLY A 101 -0.59 23.79 -9.50
CA GLY A 101 0.79 23.38 -9.77
C GLY A 101 1.13 21.95 -9.32
N ALA A 102 0.17 21.17 -8.83
CA ALA A 102 0.37 19.76 -8.53
C ALA A 102 0.54 18.91 -9.81
N PRO A 103 1.35 17.83 -9.77
CA PRO A 103 1.61 17.01 -10.95
C PRO A 103 0.40 16.17 -11.38
N GLU A 104 0.21 16.00 -12.70
CA GLU A 104 -0.83 15.14 -13.27
C GLU A 104 -0.67 13.66 -12.90
N SER A 105 0.57 13.25 -12.60
CA SER A 105 0.90 11.91 -12.16
C SER A 105 2.12 11.91 -11.27
N VAL A 106 2.14 11.03 -10.27
CA VAL A 106 3.29 10.80 -9.39
C VAL A 106 3.75 9.36 -9.57
N ARG A 107 5.01 9.16 -9.97
CA ARG A 107 5.62 7.83 -9.93
C ARG A 107 6.26 7.62 -8.58
N MET A 108 5.91 6.53 -7.92
CA MET A 108 6.47 6.12 -6.64
C MET A 108 7.30 4.86 -6.82
N ILE A 109 8.50 4.87 -6.23
CA ILE A 109 9.41 3.73 -6.16
C ILE A 109 9.73 3.48 -4.70
N MET A 110 9.62 2.23 -4.24
CA MET A 110 10.01 1.82 -2.90
C MET A 110 10.93 0.60 -2.95
N ALA A 111 12.06 0.69 -2.26
CA ALA A 111 12.88 -0.46 -1.90
C ALA A 111 13.73 -0.15 -0.67
N ASN A 112 14.06 -1.19 0.09
CA ASN A 112 14.94 -1.09 1.26
C ASN A 112 14.49 -0.02 2.26
N ASN A 113 13.18 0.13 2.48
CA ASN A 113 12.56 1.15 3.34
C ASN A 113 12.85 2.60 2.91
N VAL A 114 13.25 2.82 1.66
CA VAL A 114 13.39 4.15 1.08
C VAL A 114 12.32 4.33 0.01
N MET A 115 11.53 5.39 0.16
CA MET A 115 10.52 5.81 -0.79
C MET A 115 11.06 6.96 -1.64
N TYR A 116 10.83 6.87 -2.96
CA TYR A 116 11.10 7.91 -3.92
C TYR A 116 9.81 8.31 -4.62
N MET A 117 9.51 9.60 -4.67
CA MET A 117 8.33 10.15 -5.33
C MET A 117 8.76 11.14 -6.41
N ASN A 118 8.41 10.87 -7.66
CA ASN A 118 8.63 11.80 -8.76
C ASN A 118 7.50 12.81 -8.80
N MET A 119 7.80 14.04 -8.40
CA MET A 119 6.85 15.16 -8.37
C MET A 119 6.84 15.94 -9.69
N GLY A 120 7.64 15.52 -10.67
CA GLY A 120 7.81 16.22 -11.94
C GLY A 120 8.34 17.64 -11.74
N SER A 121 8.24 18.45 -12.79
CA SER A 121 8.56 19.87 -12.73
C SER A 121 7.32 20.63 -12.20
N SER A 122 6.98 20.43 -10.93
CA SER A 122 5.91 21.18 -10.26
C SER A 122 6.41 22.60 -9.94
N PRO A 123 5.82 23.67 -10.51
CA PRO A 123 6.31 25.04 -10.30
C PRO A 123 6.27 25.48 -8.82
N GLY A 124 5.30 24.99 -8.04
CA GLY A 124 5.17 25.31 -6.62
C GLY A 124 6.20 24.61 -5.72
N LEU A 125 6.68 23.43 -6.14
CA LEU A 125 7.68 22.67 -5.38
C LEU A 125 9.12 22.89 -5.88
N GLY A 126 9.30 23.50 -7.06
CA GLY A 126 10.61 23.66 -7.69
C GLY A 126 11.62 24.42 -6.84
N GLU A 127 11.22 25.51 -6.17
CA GLU A 127 12.11 26.26 -5.27
C GLU A 127 12.50 25.42 -4.04
N MET A 128 11.51 24.79 -3.39
CA MET A 128 11.71 23.92 -2.23
C MET A 128 12.65 22.76 -2.55
N MET A 129 12.44 22.11 -3.69
CA MET A 129 13.23 20.96 -4.14
C MET A 129 14.53 21.37 -4.85
N LYS A 130 14.86 22.67 -4.91
CA LYS A 130 16.07 23.18 -5.58
C LYS A 130 16.17 22.73 -7.04
N GLY A 131 15.04 22.69 -7.74
CA GLY A 131 14.92 22.27 -9.14
C GLY A 131 14.98 20.75 -9.39
N LYS A 132 14.99 19.93 -8.34
CA LYS A 132 15.02 18.46 -8.44
C LYS A 132 13.61 17.89 -8.64
N HIS A 133 13.51 16.72 -9.27
CA HIS A 133 12.21 16.11 -9.60
C HIS A 133 11.78 15.01 -8.62
N TRP A 134 12.72 14.41 -7.90
CA TRP A 134 12.43 13.31 -6.98
C TRP A 134 12.54 13.75 -5.54
N ILE A 135 11.57 13.37 -4.73
CA ILE A 135 11.66 13.42 -3.27
C ILE A 135 12.09 12.04 -2.80
N LYS A 136 13.09 11.99 -1.93
CA LYS A 136 13.50 10.81 -1.17
C LYS A 136 13.03 10.94 0.27
N LEU A 137 12.41 9.88 0.76
CA LEU A 137 12.07 9.70 2.16
C LEU A 137 12.63 8.36 2.64
N ASP A 138 13.61 8.41 3.53
CA ASP A 138 14.11 7.22 4.24
C ASP A 138 13.22 6.98 5.47
N LEU A 139 12.42 5.92 5.41
CA LEU A 139 11.43 5.61 6.45
C LEU A 139 12.09 5.20 7.76
N ALA A 140 13.23 4.51 7.69
CA ALA A 140 13.97 4.09 8.87
C ALA A 140 14.64 5.29 9.56
N ALA A 141 15.15 6.25 8.78
CA ALA A 141 15.67 7.50 9.31
C ALA A 141 14.54 8.39 9.88
N ALA A 142 13.40 8.46 9.20
CA ALA A 142 12.22 9.20 9.66
C ALA A 142 11.73 8.69 11.03
N ALA A 143 11.62 7.36 11.18
CA ALA A 143 11.26 6.76 12.45
C ALA A 143 12.26 7.10 13.57
N LYS A 144 13.57 7.16 13.28
CA LYS A 144 14.59 7.49 14.29
C LYS A 144 14.63 8.97 14.64
N ALA A 145 14.40 9.85 13.67
CA ALA A 145 14.60 11.29 13.81
C ALA A 145 13.49 11.99 14.61
N THR A 146 12.27 11.49 14.53
CA THR A 146 11.11 12.17 15.11
C THR A 146 11.11 12.13 16.64
N GLY A 147 11.59 11.05 17.29
CA GLY A 147 11.64 10.90 18.75
C GLY A 147 10.28 10.93 19.49
N ASP A 148 9.28 11.53 18.86
CA ASP A 148 7.89 11.66 19.23
C ASP A 148 7.08 10.52 18.63
N GLN A 149 6.57 9.66 19.50
CA GLN A 149 5.78 8.50 19.13
C GLN A 149 4.47 8.86 18.42
N ALA A 150 3.88 10.03 18.69
CA ALA A 150 2.66 10.47 18.04
C ALA A 150 2.91 10.85 16.58
N LEU A 151 4.01 11.57 16.32
CA LEU A 151 4.41 11.94 14.96
C LEU A 151 4.87 10.71 14.15
N GLN A 152 5.60 9.79 14.78
CA GLN A 152 5.94 8.49 14.17
C GLN A 152 4.69 7.76 13.71
N LYS A 153 3.71 7.61 14.60
CA LYS A 153 2.46 6.89 14.30
C LYS A 153 1.69 7.54 13.16
N GLN A 154 1.61 8.88 13.13
CA GLN A 154 0.92 9.58 12.05
C GLN A 154 1.61 9.34 10.71
N MET A 155 2.95 9.36 10.66
CA MET A 155 3.71 9.13 9.44
C MET A 155 3.63 7.67 8.97
N THR A 156 3.72 6.70 9.87
CA THR A 156 3.63 5.27 9.51
C THR A 156 2.22 4.88 9.07
N SER A 157 1.18 5.47 9.67
CA SER A 157 -0.21 5.17 9.29
C SER A 157 -0.48 5.49 7.81
N GLY A 158 -0.04 6.66 7.32
CA GLY A 158 -0.21 7.00 5.90
C GLY A 158 0.58 6.09 4.95
N LEU A 159 1.71 5.53 5.40
CA LEU A 159 2.51 4.57 4.62
C LEU A 159 1.88 3.18 4.60
N GLU A 160 1.31 2.75 5.72
CA GLU A 160 0.52 1.53 5.83
C GLU A 160 -0.74 1.60 4.97
N ASP A 161 -1.43 2.75 4.98
CA ASP A 161 -2.59 3.01 4.12
C ASP A 161 -2.23 2.92 2.63
N MET A 162 -1.01 3.31 2.24
CA MET A 162 -0.51 3.17 0.86
C MET A 162 -0.02 1.74 0.55
N ASN A 163 0.52 1.04 1.55
CA ASN A 163 1.03 -0.32 1.43
C ASN A 163 -0.10 -1.35 1.67
N GLN A 164 -1.10 -1.33 0.78
CA GLN A 164 -2.22 -2.27 0.77
C GLN A 164 -1.78 -3.63 0.20
N SER A 165 -0.91 -4.33 0.91
CA SER A 165 -0.44 -5.66 0.51
C SER A 165 -1.63 -6.62 0.35
N PRO A 166 -1.76 -7.32 -0.79
CA PRO A 166 -2.82 -8.31 -0.98
C PRO A 166 -2.75 -9.45 0.03
N VAL A 167 -1.55 -9.78 0.49
CA VAL A 167 -1.30 -10.82 1.51
C VAL A 167 -1.87 -10.40 2.86
N ASP A 168 -1.69 -9.14 3.24
CA ASP A 168 -2.17 -8.62 4.54
C ASP A 168 -3.70 -8.51 4.54
N GLN A 169 -4.29 -8.09 3.42
CA GLN A 169 -5.75 -8.07 3.26
C GLN A 169 -6.35 -9.49 3.33
N LEU A 170 -5.70 -10.47 2.70
CA LEU A 170 -6.14 -11.87 2.80
C LEU A 170 -5.94 -12.45 4.21
N ALA A 171 -4.87 -12.10 4.91
CA ALA A 171 -4.66 -12.49 6.31
C ALA A 171 -5.79 -11.97 7.19
N LEU A 172 -6.15 -10.70 7.01
CA LEU A 172 -7.25 -10.07 7.74
C LEU A 172 -8.58 -10.78 7.46
N LEU A 173 -8.84 -11.18 6.21
CA LEU A 173 -10.05 -11.94 5.87
C LEU A 173 -10.07 -13.35 6.47
N LEU A 174 -8.91 -13.98 6.62
CA LEU A 174 -8.81 -15.28 7.29
C LEU A 174 -9.15 -15.21 8.78
N GLU A 175 -8.98 -14.04 9.41
CA GLU A 175 -9.43 -13.78 10.77
C GLU A 175 -10.94 -13.52 10.84
N SER A 176 -11.59 -13.17 9.73
CA SER A 176 -13.04 -12.94 9.69
C SER A 176 -13.79 -14.27 9.66
N PRO A 177 -14.71 -14.53 10.62
CA PRO A 177 -15.54 -15.73 10.60
C PRO A 177 -16.63 -15.69 9.51
N ASN A 178 -16.80 -14.56 8.81
CA ASN A 178 -17.98 -14.26 8.01
C ASN A 178 -17.77 -14.31 6.49
N ILE A 179 -16.67 -14.91 6.01
CA ILE A 179 -16.43 -15.04 4.57
C ILE A 179 -17.37 -16.08 3.93
N LYS A 180 -18.05 -15.68 2.85
CA LYS A 180 -19.04 -16.49 2.14
C LYS A 180 -18.74 -16.51 0.64
N HIS A 181 -18.90 -17.66 0.02
CA HIS A 181 -18.94 -17.77 -1.44
C HIS A 181 -20.31 -17.29 -1.93
N ILE A 182 -20.34 -16.37 -2.90
CA ILE A 182 -21.57 -15.76 -3.40
C ILE A 182 -21.83 -16.01 -4.90
N GLY A 183 -20.88 -16.64 -5.60
CA GLY A 183 -21.05 -17.10 -6.99
C GLY A 183 -19.75 -16.98 -7.78
N SER A 184 -19.79 -17.28 -9.08
CA SER A 184 -18.64 -17.15 -9.97
C SER A 184 -18.94 -16.13 -11.07
N GLU A 185 -17.94 -15.34 -11.44
CA GLU A 185 -18.05 -14.37 -12.54
C GLU A 185 -16.72 -14.19 -13.29
N LYS A 186 -16.75 -13.42 -14.38
CA LYS A 186 -15.56 -13.12 -15.18
C LYS A 186 -15.03 -11.73 -14.86
N ILE A 187 -13.80 -11.67 -14.37
CA ILE A 187 -13.06 -10.42 -14.16
C ILE A 187 -12.04 -10.28 -15.28
N ASP A 188 -12.23 -9.29 -16.16
CA ASP A 188 -11.38 -9.04 -17.33
C ASP A 188 -11.14 -10.29 -18.20
N GLY A 189 -12.17 -11.15 -18.30
CA GLY A 189 -12.12 -12.40 -19.06
C GLY A 189 -11.61 -13.62 -18.29
N VAL A 190 -11.11 -13.45 -17.07
CA VAL A 190 -10.66 -14.55 -16.18
C VAL A 190 -11.84 -15.03 -15.32
N GLU A 191 -12.11 -16.33 -15.34
CA GLU A 191 -13.11 -16.94 -14.45
C GLU A 191 -12.61 -16.92 -13.01
N ALA A 192 -13.45 -16.44 -12.10
CA ALA A 192 -13.15 -16.33 -10.69
C ALA A 192 -14.38 -16.56 -9.82
N ASP A 193 -14.18 -17.23 -8.69
CA ASP A 193 -15.16 -17.38 -7.62
C ASP A 193 -15.13 -16.14 -6.73
N HIS A 194 -16.30 -15.61 -6.44
CA HIS A 194 -16.53 -14.38 -5.69
C HIS A 194 -16.86 -14.71 -4.24
N TYR A 195 -16.03 -14.20 -3.35
CA TYR A 195 -16.18 -14.30 -1.91
C TYR A 195 -16.43 -12.93 -1.31
N LYS A 196 -17.37 -12.86 -0.38
CA LYS A 196 -17.66 -11.66 0.39
C LYS A 196 -17.42 -11.90 1.88
N GLY A 197 -16.65 -11.04 2.50
CA GLY A 197 -16.42 -10.96 3.93
C GLY A 197 -16.85 -9.61 4.49
N LEU A 198 -17.26 -9.61 5.75
CA LEU A 198 -17.46 -8.40 6.53
C LEU A 198 -16.53 -8.48 7.74
N LEU A 199 -15.82 -7.39 8.01
CA LEU A 199 -15.02 -7.24 9.21
C LEU A 199 -15.47 -5.99 9.97
N THR A 200 -16.21 -6.20 11.04
CA THR A 200 -16.71 -5.12 11.89
C THR A 200 -15.61 -4.54 12.77
N VAL A 201 -15.77 -3.29 13.21
CA VAL A 201 -14.85 -2.68 14.20
C VAL A 201 -14.69 -3.54 15.45
N LYS A 202 -15.80 -4.14 15.90
CA LYS A 202 -15.80 -5.02 17.07
C LYS A 202 -14.93 -6.27 16.85
N GLU A 203 -15.00 -6.89 15.67
CA GLU A 203 -14.19 -8.05 15.32
C GLU A 203 -12.70 -7.68 15.22
N MET A 204 -12.37 -6.54 14.60
CA MET A 204 -10.99 -6.02 14.56
C MET A 204 -10.41 -5.77 15.95
N MET A 205 -11.21 -5.17 16.83
CA MET A 205 -10.77 -4.91 18.21
C MET A 205 -10.61 -6.21 19.00
N ALA A 206 -11.42 -7.23 18.70
CA ALA A 206 -11.32 -8.54 19.34
C ALA A 206 -10.11 -9.36 18.86
N SER A 207 -9.70 -9.21 17.59
CA SER A 207 -8.53 -9.91 17.05
C SER A 207 -7.19 -9.19 17.34
N ASN A 208 -7.24 -7.89 17.66
CA ASN A 208 -6.05 -7.09 17.94
C ASN A 208 -5.47 -7.33 19.35
N LYS A 209 -4.49 -8.24 19.42
CA LYS A 209 -3.75 -8.57 20.65
C LYS A 209 -2.99 -7.39 21.28
N SER A 210 -2.65 -6.35 20.51
CA SER A 210 -2.01 -5.16 21.09
C SER A 210 -2.97 -4.34 21.96
N LEU A 211 -4.28 -4.53 21.82
CA LEU A 211 -5.28 -3.95 22.71
C LEU A 211 -5.43 -4.76 24.01
N ASP A 212 -4.71 -5.88 24.16
CA ASP A 212 -4.85 -6.72 25.35
C ASP A 212 -4.37 -6.06 26.64
N VAL A 213 -3.54 -5.03 26.50
CA VAL A 213 -3.08 -4.16 27.60
C VAL A 213 -4.15 -3.20 28.12
N LEU A 214 -5.24 -2.98 27.37
CA LEU A 214 -6.33 -2.11 27.78
C LEU A 214 -7.38 -2.90 28.57
N ASP A 215 -7.88 -2.28 29.63
CA ASP A 215 -9.03 -2.82 30.37
C ASP A 215 -10.34 -2.70 29.56
N SER A 216 -11.39 -3.35 30.06
CA SER A 216 -12.68 -3.37 29.36
C SER A 216 -13.31 -1.98 29.20
N ALA A 217 -13.09 -1.07 30.15
CA ALA A 217 -13.68 0.27 30.11
C ALA A 217 -12.99 1.15 29.07
N ASP A 218 -11.66 1.04 28.96
CA ASP A 218 -10.87 1.75 27.95
C ASP A 218 -11.13 1.19 26.55
N ARG A 219 -11.28 -0.13 26.40
CA ARG A 219 -11.71 -0.74 25.13
C ARG A 219 -13.11 -0.27 24.71
N ASP A 220 -14.06 -0.23 25.63
CA ASP A 220 -15.42 0.27 25.34
C ASP A 220 -15.42 1.75 24.96
N LYS A 221 -14.59 2.55 25.62
CA LYS A 221 -14.42 3.97 25.28
C LYS A 221 -13.81 4.14 23.89
N LEU A 222 -12.79 3.35 23.55
CA LEU A 222 -12.17 3.34 22.24
C LEU A 222 -13.18 2.95 21.15
N LEU A 223 -13.93 1.85 21.37
CA LEU A 223 -14.98 1.40 20.46
C LEU A 223 -16.01 2.51 20.23
N LYS A 224 -16.55 3.11 21.30
CA LYS A 224 -17.51 4.22 21.19
C LYS A 224 -16.95 5.42 20.44
N ASN A 225 -15.67 5.70 20.56
CA ASN A 225 -15.04 6.80 19.81
C ASN A 225 -14.91 6.48 18.32
N ILE A 226 -14.61 5.23 17.98
CA ILE A 226 -14.58 4.75 16.58
C ILE A 226 -16.00 4.73 16.00
N GLU A 227 -16.99 4.22 16.73
CA GLU A 227 -18.39 4.23 16.29
C GLU A 227 -18.91 5.67 16.09
N LYS A 228 -18.50 6.62 16.93
CA LYS A 228 -18.81 8.05 16.77
C LYS A 228 -18.18 8.68 15.53
N SER A 229 -17.06 8.15 15.02
CA SER A 229 -16.51 8.60 13.74
C SER A 229 -17.37 8.13 12.56
N GLY A 230 -18.35 7.25 12.82
CA GLY A 230 -19.24 6.65 11.84
C GLY A 230 -18.58 5.54 11.02
N PHE A 231 -17.39 5.09 11.44
CA PHE A 231 -16.72 3.93 10.87
C PHE A 231 -17.31 2.66 11.50
N THR A 232 -17.92 1.81 10.67
CA THR A 232 -18.64 0.60 11.12
C THR A 232 -17.85 -0.69 10.84
N GLY A 233 -16.96 -0.66 9.85
CA GLY A 233 -16.12 -1.78 9.46
C GLY A 233 -15.68 -1.70 8.00
N TYR A 234 -15.17 -2.82 7.51
CA TYR A 234 -14.77 -3.02 6.13
C TYR A 234 -15.64 -4.11 5.50
N ASP A 235 -16.37 -3.76 4.43
CA ASP A 235 -16.89 -4.73 3.48
C ASP A 235 -15.74 -5.11 2.54
N THR A 236 -15.48 -6.41 2.41
CA THR A 236 -14.41 -6.89 1.54
C THR A 236 -14.93 -7.96 0.59
N ASP A 237 -14.65 -7.79 -0.69
CA ASP A 237 -14.98 -8.74 -1.72
C ASP A 237 -13.68 -9.21 -2.39
N VAL A 238 -13.54 -10.51 -2.61
CA VAL A 238 -12.36 -11.12 -3.24
C VAL A 238 -12.81 -12.07 -4.33
N TRP A 239 -12.22 -11.92 -5.51
CA TRP A 239 -12.42 -12.81 -6.64
C TRP A 239 -11.19 -13.68 -6.81
N VAL A 240 -11.32 -14.99 -6.69
CA VAL A 240 -10.22 -15.96 -6.74
C VAL A 240 -10.35 -16.82 -7.98
N ASN A 241 -9.28 -16.90 -8.78
CA ASN A 241 -9.28 -17.76 -9.96
C ASN A 241 -9.02 -19.24 -9.58
N LYS A 242 -9.09 -20.13 -10.57
CA LYS A 242 -8.83 -21.57 -10.43
C LYS A 242 -7.46 -21.94 -9.85
N ASP A 243 -6.49 -21.03 -9.88
CA ASP A 243 -5.11 -21.23 -9.42
C ASP A 243 -4.93 -20.73 -7.97
N ASP A 244 -6.03 -20.42 -7.27
CA ASP A 244 -6.06 -19.83 -5.94
C ASP A 244 -5.32 -18.49 -5.88
N LEU A 245 -5.42 -17.67 -6.93
CA LEU A 245 -4.86 -16.32 -6.95
C LEU A 245 -6.00 -15.31 -7.02
N PRO A 246 -6.00 -14.28 -6.16
CA PRO A 246 -6.98 -13.22 -6.31
C PRO A 246 -6.74 -12.48 -7.63
N VAL A 247 -7.82 -12.23 -8.38
CA VAL A 247 -7.77 -11.41 -9.60
C VAL A 247 -8.34 -10.02 -9.35
N ARG A 248 -9.13 -9.88 -8.28
CA ARG A 248 -9.67 -8.62 -7.79
C ARG A 248 -9.92 -8.69 -6.29
N MET A 249 -9.69 -7.58 -5.61
CA MET A 249 -10.05 -7.35 -4.22
C MET A 249 -10.70 -5.97 -4.12
N ASP A 250 -11.89 -5.90 -3.56
CA ASP A 250 -12.58 -4.64 -3.29
C ASP A 250 -12.75 -4.45 -1.80
N VAL A 251 -12.53 -3.22 -1.34
CA VAL A 251 -12.77 -2.81 0.04
C VAL A 251 -13.68 -1.59 0.03
N VAL A 252 -14.76 -1.65 0.80
CA VAL A 252 -15.65 -0.52 1.04
C VAL A 252 -15.65 -0.20 2.52
N MET A 253 -15.38 1.07 2.83
CA MET A 253 -15.48 1.62 4.18
C MET A 253 -16.61 2.63 4.22
N ASP A 254 -17.57 2.41 5.11
CA ASP A 254 -18.58 3.41 5.38
C ASP A 254 -17.99 4.55 6.21
N HIS A 255 -18.38 5.77 5.83
CA HIS A 255 -18.03 6.98 6.56
C HIS A 255 -19.18 7.99 6.46
N PRO A 256 -19.43 8.85 7.48
CA PRO A 256 -20.56 9.78 7.49
C PRO A 256 -20.64 10.74 6.29
N LYS A 257 -19.51 11.05 5.66
CA LYS A 257 -19.40 11.91 4.47
C LYS A 257 -19.62 11.16 3.15
N GLY A 258 -19.80 9.84 3.18
CA GLY A 258 -19.88 8.95 2.02
C GLY A 258 -18.90 7.79 2.14
N ALA A 259 -19.11 6.72 1.38
CA ALA A 259 -18.24 5.54 1.43
C ALA A 259 -16.89 5.79 0.73
N VAL A 260 -15.80 5.37 1.36
CA VAL A 260 -14.49 5.21 0.70
C VAL A 260 -14.49 3.86 0.01
N LYS A 261 -14.13 3.83 -1.27
CA LYS A 261 -14.11 2.59 -2.07
C LYS A 261 -12.74 2.37 -2.65
N MET A 262 -12.23 1.17 -2.50
CA MET A 262 -11.00 0.71 -3.11
C MET A 262 -11.29 -0.55 -3.92
N SER A 263 -10.73 -0.64 -5.11
CA SER A 263 -10.73 -1.85 -5.94
C SER A 263 -9.34 -2.07 -6.45
N MET A 264 -8.79 -3.27 -6.26
CA MET A 264 -7.46 -3.66 -6.67
C MET A 264 -7.57 -4.89 -7.56
N LYS A 265 -7.19 -4.75 -8.82
CA LYS A 265 -7.03 -5.86 -9.75
C LYS A 265 -5.59 -6.34 -9.75
N LEU A 266 -5.42 -7.66 -9.72
CA LEU A 266 -4.12 -8.32 -9.65
C LEU A 266 -3.90 -9.20 -10.88
N SER A 267 -2.69 -9.18 -11.41
CA SER A 267 -2.28 -9.96 -12.57
C SER A 267 -0.77 -10.17 -12.56
N ASP A 268 -0.27 -11.02 -13.46
CA ASP A 268 1.18 -11.23 -13.66
C ASP A 268 1.93 -11.46 -12.34
N TYR A 269 1.45 -12.40 -11.53
CA TYR A 269 2.09 -12.82 -10.28
C TYR A 269 3.54 -13.23 -10.52
N GLY A 270 4.45 -12.76 -9.65
CA GLY A 270 5.90 -12.91 -9.79
C GLY A 270 6.56 -11.86 -10.70
N ALA A 271 5.84 -10.81 -11.14
CA ALA A 271 6.42 -9.71 -11.90
C ALA A 271 7.55 -9.00 -11.15
N GLN A 272 8.67 -8.74 -11.81
CA GLN A 272 9.78 -8.02 -11.20
C GLN A 272 9.51 -6.51 -11.17
N ALA A 273 9.63 -5.90 -10.00
CA ALA A 273 9.64 -4.44 -9.86
C ALA A 273 11.00 -3.90 -10.34
N LYS A 274 11.00 -2.96 -11.29
CA LYS A 274 12.22 -2.30 -11.75
C LYS A 274 12.59 -1.17 -10.80
N VAL A 275 13.06 -1.53 -9.61
CA VAL A 275 13.43 -0.55 -8.59
C VAL A 275 14.88 -0.13 -8.76
N THR A 276 15.10 0.94 -9.52
CA THR A 276 16.39 1.63 -9.57
C THR A 276 16.23 2.99 -8.90
N PRO A 277 17.04 3.31 -7.86
CA PRO A 277 17.01 4.63 -7.25
C PRO A 277 17.24 5.73 -8.30
N PRO A 278 16.50 6.85 -8.24
CA PRO A 278 16.79 8.02 -9.05
C PRO A 278 18.20 8.57 -8.79
N ALA A 279 18.72 9.34 -9.74
CA ALA A 279 20.04 9.96 -9.59
C ALA A 279 20.04 10.92 -8.39
N ALA A 280 21.08 10.86 -7.55
CA ALA A 280 21.20 11.74 -6.38
C ALA A 280 21.20 13.23 -6.74
N THR A 281 21.75 13.58 -7.92
CA THR A 281 21.73 14.94 -8.47
C THR A 281 20.31 15.45 -8.73
N ASP A 282 19.35 14.56 -8.99
CA ASP A 282 17.95 14.86 -9.26
C ASP A 282 17.01 14.45 -8.10
N THR A 283 17.60 14.10 -6.95
CA THR A 283 16.86 13.67 -5.76
C THR A 283 17.05 14.66 -4.62
N PHE A 284 15.94 15.14 -4.08
CA PHE A 284 15.84 15.98 -2.90
C PHE A 284 15.58 15.08 -1.68
N ASP A 285 16.47 15.14 -0.69
CA ASP A 285 16.34 14.34 0.53
C ASP A 285 15.55 15.12 1.58
N LEU A 286 14.34 14.65 1.90
CA LEU A 286 13.46 15.31 2.86
C LEU A 286 14.01 15.20 4.28
N MET A 287 14.72 14.12 4.61
CA MET A 287 15.30 13.92 5.95
C MET A 287 16.47 14.85 6.20
N ASP A 288 17.32 15.08 5.20
CA ASP A 288 18.42 16.05 5.30
C ASP A 288 17.89 17.47 5.51
N MET A 289 16.80 17.84 4.82
CA MET A 289 16.15 19.14 5.00
C MET A 289 15.65 19.32 6.44
N LEU A 290 14.91 18.34 6.97
CA LEU A 290 14.36 18.40 8.32
C LEU A 290 15.46 18.47 9.39
N LYS A 291 16.56 17.73 9.19
CA LYS A 291 17.72 17.79 10.08
C LYS A 291 18.35 19.18 10.09
N ASN A 292 18.61 19.75 8.91
CA ASN A 292 19.21 21.08 8.79
C ASN A 292 18.33 22.17 9.43
N LEU A 293 17.01 22.10 9.24
CA LEU A 293 16.06 23.00 9.90
C LEU A 293 16.14 22.90 11.43
N GLY A 294 16.20 21.68 11.96
CA GLY A 294 16.36 21.44 13.40
C GLY A 294 17.68 21.97 13.95
N ASP A 295 18.78 21.84 13.19
CA ASP A 295 20.09 22.35 13.59
C ASP A 295 20.13 23.89 13.55
N SER A 296 19.55 24.52 12.53
CA SER A 296 19.44 25.99 12.44
C SER A 296 18.57 26.60 13.56
N LEU A 297 17.48 25.94 13.95
CA LEU A 297 16.65 26.41 15.07
C LEU A 297 17.39 26.33 16.41
N LYS A 298 18.17 25.27 16.64
CA LYS A 298 19.03 25.16 17.83
C LYS A 298 20.15 26.19 17.84
N GLU A 299 20.71 26.53 16.68
CA GLU A 299 21.71 27.58 16.54
C GLU A 299 21.11 28.95 16.91
N LEU A 300 19.88 29.24 16.48
CA LEU A 300 19.14 30.44 16.87
C LEU A 300 18.76 30.47 18.36
N GLU A 301 18.41 29.33 18.95
CA GLU A 301 18.11 29.23 20.39
C GLU A 301 19.36 29.36 21.27
N ASN A 302 20.53 28.95 20.77
CA ASN A 302 21.82 29.14 21.44
C ASN A 302 22.38 30.57 21.32
N LEU A 303 21.73 31.43 20.52
CA LEU A 303 22.01 32.87 20.47
C LEU A 303 21.11 33.63 21.46
N ASP A 304 21.35 33.48 22.77
CA ASP A 304 20.70 34.33 23.78
C ASP A 304 21.57 35.54 24.15
N GLY A 305 21.06 36.74 23.82
CA GLY A 305 21.16 37.95 24.64
C GLY A 305 22.43 38.81 24.65
N GLY A 306 23.56 38.38 24.08
CA GLY A 306 24.85 39.07 24.27
C GLY A 306 25.42 39.90 23.12
N ASP A 307 25.08 39.57 21.86
CA ASP A 307 25.93 39.96 20.71
C ASP A 307 25.22 40.79 19.63
N LEU A 308 24.00 41.28 19.90
CA LEU A 308 23.38 42.32 19.07
C LEU A 308 23.92 43.69 19.52
N ASP A 309 25.09 44.04 19.02
CA ASP A 309 25.70 45.36 19.22
C ASP A 309 24.90 46.42 18.42
N LEU A 310 23.84 46.93 19.04
CA LEU A 310 22.97 48.00 18.50
C LEU A 310 23.56 49.42 18.72
N GLN A 311 24.88 49.57 18.89
CA GLN A 311 25.50 50.88 19.13
C GLN A 311 25.91 51.64 17.85
N GLY A 312 25.56 51.17 16.65
CA GLY A 312 25.99 51.76 15.38
C GLY A 312 24.98 52.59 14.59
N LEU A 313 23.73 52.73 15.03
CA LEU A 313 22.72 53.48 14.27
C LEU A 313 22.68 54.94 14.71
N GLU A 314 23.45 55.79 14.01
CA GLU A 314 23.28 57.24 14.07
C GLU A 314 21.82 57.62 13.77
N PRO A 315 21.23 58.59 14.50
CA PRO A 315 19.86 59.03 14.22
C PRO A 315 19.79 59.75 12.88
N VAL A 316 18.98 59.21 11.98
CA VAL A 316 18.60 59.85 10.70
C VAL A 316 17.92 61.19 10.99
N PRO A 317 18.32 62.30 10.33
CA PRO A 317 17.71 63.60 10.58
C PRO A 317 16.27 63.63 10.09
N THR A 318 15.38 64.16 10.93
CA THR A 318 13.98 64.41 10.60
C THR A 318 13.86 65.43 9.46
N PRO A 319 13.10 65.16 8.39
CA PRO A 319 12.79 66.18 7.40
C PRO A 319 11.74 67.15 7.95
N SER A 320 12.08 68.43 7.98
CA SER A 320 11.15 69.53 8.22
C SER A 320 10.33 69.84 6.97
N ALA A 321 8.99 69.75 7.08
CA ALA A 321 8.00 70.75 6.69
C ALA A 321 6.60 70.25 7.05
#